data_AF-A0A8J6EBR7-F1
#
_entry.id   AF-A0A8J6EBR7-F1
#
_cell.length_a   1.000
_cell.length_b   1.000
_cell.length_c   1.000
_cell.angle_alpha   90.00
_cell.angle_beta   90.00
_cell.angle_gamma   90.00
#
_symmetry.space_group_name_H-M   'P 1'
#
loop_
_entity.id
_entity.type
_entity.pdbx_description
1 polymer ?
#
loop_
_entity_poly.entity_id
_entity_poly.type
_entity_poly.pdbx_seq_one_letter_code
_entity_poly.pdbx_strand_id
1 'polypeptide(L)'
;MAPWWMLDLLSTFNVTKVKVTNRGCCCAERLNGAEIRIGNISENGGTQNPTCVKIESLGPGEEGEYICEMVGRYVTITIPGRAEYLTLCEVKVYDTMVSEGYAGKT
;
A
#
# COMPACT_ATOMS: atom_id res chain seq x y z
N MET A 1 -15.21 6.85 -10.21
CA MET A 1 -14.52 5.56 -9.99
C MET A 1 -13.15 5.87 -9.43
N ALA A 2 -12.73 5.20 -8.35
CA ALA A 2 -11.40 5.33 -7.76
C ALA A 2 -10.68 3.99 -7.93
N PRO A 3 -9.69 3.87 -8.83
CA PRO A 3 -9.02 2.60 -9.05
C PRO A 3 -8.21 2.20 -7.81
N TRP A 4 -8.07 0.91 -7.59
CA TRP A 4 -7.26 0.37 -6.51
C TRP A 4 -6.61 -0.95 -6.94
N TRP A 5 -5.49 -1.24 -6.30
CA TRP A 5 -4.82 -2.54 -6.29
C TRP A 5 -4.62 -2.93 -4.82
N MET A 6 -4.79 -4.20 -4.49
CA MET A 6 -4.68 -4.70 -3.12
C MET A 6 -3.87 -6.00 -3.08
N LEU A 7 -2.95 -6.08 -2.13
CA LEU A 7 -2.21 -7.28 -1.74
C LEU A 7 -2.84 -7.88 -0.48
N ASP A 8 -3.06 -9.19 -0.49
CA ASP A 8 -3.37 -9.98 0.71
C ASP A 8 -2.08 -10.68 1.19
N LEU A 9 -1.59 -10.29 2.38
CA LEU A 9 -0.40 -10.91 3.01
C LEU A 9 -0.70 -12.28 3.63
N LEU A 10 -1.95 -12.76 3.55
CA LEU A 10 -2.46 -14.03 4.09
C LEU A 10 -2.54 -14.10 5.62
N SER A 11 -1.84 -13.22 6.33
CA SER A 11 -1.91 -13.02 7.78
C SER A 11 -1.70 -11.54 8.13
N THR A 12 -1.88 -11.19 9.40
CA THR A 12 -1.62 -9.84 9.90
C THR A 12 -0.14 -9.70 10.25
N PHE A 13 0.52 -8.70 9.68
CA PHE A 13 1.92 -8.38 9.94
C PHE A 13 2.07 -6.91 10.35
N ASN A 14 3.22 -6.56 10.94
CA ASN A 14 3.63 -5.16 11.03
C ASN A 14 4.33 -4.77 9.74
N VAL A 15 3.63 -4.05 8.87
CA VAL A 15 4.19 -3.53 7.62
C VAL A 15 5.07 -2.33 7.96
N THR A 16 6.38 -2.54 7.93
CA THR A 16 7.38 -1.52 8.24
C THR A 16 7.52 -0.54 7.09
N LYS A 17 7.53 -1.06 5.85
CA LYS A 17 7.89 -0.29 4.66
C LYS A 17 7.23 -0.81 3.40
N VAL A 18 6.86 0.12 2.51
CA VAL A 18 6.36 -0.18 1.16
C VAL A 18 7.21 0.56 0.13
N LYS A 19 7.62 -0.14 -0.93
CA LYS A 19 8.23 0.47 -2.11
C LYS A 19 7.29 0.35 -3.30
N VAL A 20 7.22 1.42 -4.09
CA VAL A 20 6.37 1.49 -5.28
C VAL A 20 7.19 1.96 -6.46
N THR A 21 7.23 1.17 -7.53
CA THR A 21 7.87 1.57 -8.79
C THR A 21 6.82 2.05 -9.78
N ASN A 22 6.95 3.30 -10.23
CA ASN A 22 6.04 3.91 -11.18
C ASN A 22 6.32 3.44 -12.62
N ARG A 23 5.39 3.70 -13.53
CA ARG A 23 5.51 3.39 -14.96
C ARG A 23 6.66 4.14 -15.61
N GLY A 24 7.48 3.45 -16.41
CA GLY A 24 8.72 3.99 -17.00
C GLY A 24 8.59 4.80 -18.30
N CYS A 25 7.61 4.52 -19.15
CA CYS A 25 7.63 5.01 -20.55
C CYS A 25 6.83 6.31 -20.81
N CYS A 26 5.75 6.53 -20.06
CA CYS A 26 4.87 7.68 -20.15
C CYS A 26 3.98 7.71 -18.91
N CYS A 27 3.23 8.80 -18.76
CA CYS A 27 2.00 8.79 -17.98
C CYS A 27 2.24 8.61 -16.47
N ALA A 28 3.42 9.00 -15.99
CA ALA A 28 3.87 8.85 -14.62
C ALA A 28 3.02 9.69 -13.64
N GLU A 29 2.52 10.83 -14.12
CA GLU A 29 1.67 11.77 -13.39
C GLU A 29 0.33 11.16 -12.94
N ARG A 30 -0.10 10.05 -13.56
CA ARG A 30 -1.33 9.35 -13.17
C ARG A 30 -1.29 8.85 -11.73
N LEU A 31 -0.11 8.50 -11.22
CA LEU A 31 0.07 8.03 -9.84
C LEU A 31 0.05 9.17 -8.81
N ASN A 32 0.08 10.44 -9.24
CA ASN A 32 0.16 11.58 -8.32
C ASN A 32 -1.05 11.64 -7.37
N GLY A 33 -0.77 11.72 -6.08
CA GLY A 33 -1.78 11.69 -5.02
C GLY A 33 -2.41 10.32 -4.78
N ALA A 34 -1.82 9.23 -5.28
CA ALA A 34 -2.20 7.89 -4.85
C ALA A 34 -1.91 7.71 -3.35
N GLU A 35 -2.66 6.83 -2.70
CA GLU A 35 -2.54 6.55 -1.28
C GLU A 35 -2.18 5.09 -1.05
N ILE A 36 -1.23 4.86 -0.15
CA ILE A 36 -0.94 3.54 0.41
C ILE A 36 -1.76 3.39 1.69
N ARG A 37 -2.60 2.37 1.77
CA ARG A 37 -3.48 2.08 2.91
C ARG A 37 -3.21 0.69 3.45
N ILE A 38 -3.19 0.55 4.78
CA ILE A 38 -2.80 -0.69 5.45
C ILE A 38 -3.78 -0.99 6.57
N GLY A 39 -4.30 -2.21 6.62
CA GLY A 39 -5.19 -2.64 7.70
C GLY A 39 -5.77 -4.03 7.49
N ASN A 40 -6.88 -4.33 8.17
CA ASN A 40 -7.49 -5.66 8.19
C ASN A 40 -8.87 -5.72 7.49
N ILE A 41 -9.29 -4.62 6.83
CA ILE A 41 -10.55 -4.53 6.08
C ILE A 41 -10.24 -4.88 4.61
N SER A 42 -11.01 -5.78 4.00
CA SER A 42 -10.83 -6.18 2.58
C SER A 42 -11.93 -5.61 1.67
N GLU A 43 -13.05 -5.23 2.27
CA GLU A 43 -14.22 -4.68 1.61
C GLU A 43 -13.85 -3.45 0.79
N ASN A 44 -14.45 -3.33 -0.40
CA ASN A 44 -14.17 -2.24 -1.35
C ASN A 44 -12.67 -2.07 -1.65
N GLY A 45 -11.94 -3.19 -1.70
CA GLY A 45 -10.51 -3.22 -2.00
C GLY A 45 -9.65 -2.60 -0.91
N GLY A 46 -10.10 -2.64 0.35
CA GLY A 46 -9.33 -2.13 1.48
C GLY A 46 -9.20 -0.59 1.53
N THR A 47 -9.97 0.13 0.71
CA THR A 47 -9.92 1.60 0.61
C THR A 47 -10.41 2.32 1.88
N GLN A 48 -11.04 1.62 2.81
CA GLN A 48 -11.43 2.13 4.13
C GLN A 48 -10.35 1.95 5.19
N ASN A 49 -9.28 1.19 4.92
CA ASN A 49 -8.16 1.09 5.86
C ASN A 49 -7.45 2.44 6.05
N PRO A 50 -6.80 2.67 7.20
CA PRO A 50 -6.04 3.89 7.43
C PRO A 50 -4.94 4.09 6.39
N THR A 51 -4.71 5.36 6.02
CA THR A 51 -3.66 5.76 5.09
C THR A 51 -2.31 5.74 5.79
N CYS A 52 -1.36 4.96 5.26
CA CYS A 52 0.05 5.06 5.62
C CYS A 52 0.63 6.37 5.10
N VAL A 53 0.52 6.59 3.78
CA VAL A 53 1.12 7.75 3.13
C VAL A 53 0.38 8.10 1.84
N LYS A 54 0.49 9.36 1.45
CA LYS A 54 0.12 9.83 0.12
C LYS A 54 1.38 10.00 -0.74
N ILE A 55 1.39 9.39 -1.91
CA ILE A 55 2.43 9.53 -2.92
C ILE A 55 2.20 10.87 -3.62
N GLU A 56 2.98 11.90 -3.29
CA GLU A 56 2.83 13.21 -3.95
C GLU A 56 3.08 13.11 -5.46
N SER A 57 4.23 12.55 -5.85
CA SER A 57 4.56 12.23 -7.24
C SER A 57 5.73 11.25 -7.32
N LEU A 58 5.80 10.47 -8.39
CA LEU A 58 6.98 9.72 -8.80
C LEU A 58 7.21 9.93 -10.30
N GLY A 59 8.44 10.20 -10.70
CA GLY A 59 8.84 10.30 -12.09
C GLY A 59 8.74 8.97 -12.84
N PRO A 60 8.99 8.99 -14.17
CA PRO A 60 8.93 7.79 -14.98
C PRO A 60 9.93 6.73 -14.49
N GLY A 61 9.42 5.56 -14.07
CA GLY A 61 10.24 4.43 -13.61
C GLY A 61 10.86 4.63 -12.23
N GLU A 62 10.57 5.74 -11.55
CA GLU A 62 11.09 6.03 -10.23
C GLU A 62 10.51 5.05 -9.19
N GLU A 63 11.34 4.64 -8.22
CA GLU A 63 10.94 3.86 -7.06
C GLU A 63 10.85 4.77 -5.83
N GLY A 64 9.64 4.93 -5.29
CA GLY A 64 9.41 5.57 -4.01
C GLY A 64 9.55 4.57 -2.86
N GLU A 65 10.11 5.01 -1.74
CA GLU A 65 10.22 4.24 -0.50
C GLU A 65 9.45 4.95 0.63
N TYR A 66 8.53 4.24 1.28
CA TYR A 66 7.61 4.81 2.26
C TYR A 66 7.60 3.99 3.56
N ILE A 67 7.91 4.64 4.68
CA ILE A 67 7.85 4.04 6.02
C ILE A 67 6.42 4.16 6.55
N CYS A 68 5.86 3.03 6.99
CA CYS A 68 4.49 2.96 7.49
C CYS A 68 4.44 2.62 8.99
N GLU A 69 5.14 1.56 9.42
CA GLU A 69 5.04 1.00 10.78
C GLU A 69 3.58 0.76 11.21
N MET A 70 2.84 0.03 10.37
CA MET A 70 1.41 -0.22 10.56
C MET A 70 1.08 -1.71 10.56
N VAL A 71 0.23 -2.12 11.52
CA VAL A 71 -0.26 -3.49 11.60
C VAL A 71 -1.44 -3.70 10.65
N GLY A 72 -1.34 -4.68 9.76
CA GLY A 72 -2.42 -5.04 8.84
C GLY A 72 -2.13 -6.30 8.03
N ARG A 73 -3.20 -6.87 7.45
CA ARG A 73 -3.14 -7.99 6.50
C ARG A 73 -3.17 -7.52 5.05
N TYR A 74 -3.86 -6.41 4.78
CA TYR A 74 -4.06 -5.89 3.44
C TYR A 74 -3.26 -4.63 3.21
N VAL A 75 -2.54 -4.57 2.10
CA VAL A 75 -1.87 -3.36 1.61
C VAL A 75 -2.55 -2.94 0.32
N THR A 76 -3.12 -1.74 0.31
CA THR A 76 -3.88 -1.19 -0.82
C THR A 76 -3.19 0.04 -1.36
N ILE A 77 -3.10 0.15 -2.68
CA ILE A 77 -2.73 1.40 -3.36
C ILE A 77 -3.95 1.87 -4.16
N THR A 78 -4.42 3.08 -3.89
CA THR A 78 -5.62 3.64 -4.54
C THR A 78 -5.41 5.08 -5.01
N ILE A 79 -6.08 5.47 -6.10
CA ILE A 79 -6.16 6.87 -6.53
C ILE A 79 -7.57 7.38 -6.17
N PRO A 80 -7.73 8.09 -5.04
CA PRO A 80 -9.03 8.57 -4.61
C PRO A 80 -9.48 9.79 -5.42
N GLY A 81 -10.80 10.01 -5.44
CA GLY A 81 -11.39 11.29 -5.86
C GLY A 81 -11.37 11.60 -7.37
N ARG A 82 -10.76 10.76 -8.22
CA ARG A 82 -10.79 10.95 -9.67
C ARG A 82 -10.80 9.64 -10.45
N ALA A 83 -11.41 9.69 -11.64
CA ALA A 83 -11.30 8.61 -12.62
C ALA A 83 -9.91 8.67 -13.25
N GLU A 84 -9.12 7.61 -13.06
CA GLU A 84 -7.75 7.52 -13.53
C GLU A 84 -7.38 6.04 -13.76
N TYR A 85 -6.30 5.79 -14.49
CA TYR A 85 -5.68 4.47 -14.57
C TYR A 85 -4.59 4.32 -13.51
N LEU A 86 -4.78 3.39 -12.58
CA LEU A 86 -3.71 2.94 -11.70
C LEU A 86 -2.77 2.00 -12.46
N THR A 87 -1.49 2.35 -12.53
CA THR A 87 -0.45 1.50 -13.11
C THR A 87 0.72 1.43 -12.14
N LEU A 88 1.07 0.22 -11.73
CA LEU A 88 2.15 -0.07 -10.81
C LEU A 88 3.08 -1.04 -11.53
N CYS A 89 4.37 -0.72 -11.65
CA CYS A 89 5.34 -1.63 -12.23
C CYS A 89 5.75 -2.70 -11.22
N GLU A 90 5.95 -2.29 -9.97
CA GLU A 90 6.32 -3.18 -8.88
C GLU A 90 5.81 -2.59 -7.56
N VAL A 91 5.39 -3.46 -6.64
CA VAL A 91 5.11 -3.10 -5.25
C VAL A 91 5.84 -4.09 -4.36
N LYS A 92 6.75 -3.60 -3.52
CA LYS A 92 7.47 -4.42 -2.53
C LYS A 92 7.00 -4.05 -1.14
N VAL A 93 6.56 -5.04 -0.39
CA VAL A 93 6.13 -4.87 0.99
C VAL A 93 7.17 -5.53 1.90
N TYR A 94 7.60 -4.80 2.92
CA TYR A 94 8.49 -5.29 3.96
C TYR A 94 7.75 -5.28 5.27
N ASP A 95 7.81 -6.40 5.98
CA ASP A 95 7.05 -6.62 7.18
C ASP A 95 7.84 -7.41 8.22
N THR A 96 7.35 -7.38 9.44
CA THR A 96 7.80 -8.24 10.53
C THR A 96 6.61 -8.97 11.13
N MET A 97 6.87 -10.18 11.65
CA MET A 97 5.85 -10.91 12.40
C MET A 97 5.40 -10.08 13.60
N VAL A 98 4.08 -9.93 13.75
CA VAL A 98 3.51 -9.48 15.01
C VAL A 98 3.69 -10.64 15.98
N SER A 99 4.65 -10.53 16.89
CA SER A 99 4.77 -11.51 17.97
C SER A 99 3.51 -11.39 18.82
N GLU A 100 2.65 -12.41 18.78
CA GLU A 100 1.69 -12.61 19.86
C GLU A 100 2.52 -12.72 21.13
N GLY A 101 2.30 -11.82 22.09
CA GLY A 101 2.91 -11.94 23.40
C GLY A 101 2.67 -13.36 23.90
N TYR A 102 3.72 -14.03 24.36
CA TYR A 102 3.64 -15.32 25.04
C TYR A 102 2.58 -15.22 26.13
N ALA A 103 1.34 -15.62 25.80
CA ALA A 103 0.29 -15.83 26.78
C ALA A 103 0.80 -16.98 27.65
N GLY A 104 1.14 -16.65 28.89
CA GLY A 104 1.70 -17.56 29.86
C GLY A 104 0.90 -18.86 29.91
N LYS A 105 1.54 -19.97 29.54
CA LYS A 105 1.13 -21.29 29.99
C LYS A 105 1.54 -21.36 31.46
N THR A 106 0.57 -21.12 32.34
CA THR A 106 0.58 -21.68 33.71
C THR A 106 -0.01 -23.08 33.65
#